data_AF-A0A538JRX1-F1
#
_entry.id   AF-A0A538JRX1-F1
#
_cell.length_a   1.000
_cell.length_b   1.000
_cell.length_c   1.000
_cell.angle_alpha   90.00
_cell.angle_beta   90.00
_cell.angle_gamma   90.00
#
_symmetry.space_group_name_H-M   'P 1'
#
loop_
_entity.id
_entity.type
_entity.pdbx_description
1 polymer ?
#
loop_
_entity_poly.entity_id
_entity_poly.type
_entity_poly.pdbx_seq_one_letter_code
_entity_poly.pdbx_strand_id
1 'polypeptide(L)'
;MTLMRAVRTKRIIDTAGADAIVRAAEEFASEKGYRVVIAVVDASGELLQLGRTENAQVASSRVAVDKARTAAIFVRPSREIEQQVSDGRLGALALHGARALTGGIPLKVGDEVVGAVGTSGETPDEDESVSLHAARVAFSTAEVPALTQELARAAAEAAGAVAAQRGVAPVAAAVDAGGELVYLWRPDAAQVASVGVATDKARTAAIYRRPSKDFEEQATHGRPSALHLARAVPLQGGMPIVVDGHVVGGLGVSGASSADEDQELAVIGVEAAQSAVRASNGQRANGAAFFARDVVEAKFAEGGLLLDEPAFKIDAGRRVAPGEVEYHQHAVDVMRVVAGTAKVVTGGEMREAHEVAPGEVRAERIEGGTTHDLHEGDVLAIPNGVPHQFTEVSDPFLYFVVKVAA
;
A
#
# COMPACT_ATOMS: atom_id res chain seq x y z
N MET A 1 22.15 -11.12 12.70
CA MET A 1 21.34 -9.93 12.42
C MET A 1 20.10 -10.41 11.69
N THR A 2 18.93 -10.33 12.33
CA THR A 2 17.65 -10.62 11.66
C THR A 2 17.48 -9.63 10.51
N LEU A 3 17.21 -10.12 9.30
CA LEU A 3 16.94 -9.26 8.14
C LEU A 3 15.79 -8.32 8.49
N MET A 4 16.04 -7.01 8.38
CA MET A 4 15.04 -5.99 8.61
C MET A 4 13.98 -6.10 7.51
N ARG A 5 12.75 -6.46 7.88
CA ARG A 5 11.62 -6.49 6.95
C ARG A 5 11.08 -5.06 6.84
N ALA A 6 11.59 -4.28 5.90
CA ALA A 6 11.25 -2.85 5.79
C ALA A 6 9.76 -2.64 5.51
N VAL A 7 9.13 -3.54 4.76
CA VAL A 7 7.72 -3.45 4.37
C VAL A 7 7.06 -4.80 4.58
N ARG A 8 5.81 -4.81 5.05
CA ARG A 8 5.00 -6.04 5.12
C ARG A 8 3.84 -5.95 4.14
N THR A 9 3.40 -7.10 3.65
CA THR A 9 2.13 -7.21 2.93
C THR A 9 0.99 -7.22 3.94
N LYS A 10 -0.03 -6.41 3.71
CA LYS A 10 -1.28 -6.37 4.49
C LYS A 10 -2.44 -6.69 3.55
N ARG A 11 -3.40 -7.49 4.01
CA ARG A 11 -4.65 -7.70 3.27
C ARG A 11 -5.65 -6.63 3.62
N ILE A 12 -6.36 -6.15 2.61
CA ILE A 12 -7.44 -5.17 2.74
C ILE A 12 -8.67 -5.70 2.02
N ILE A 13 -9.85 -5.31 2.49
CA ILE A 13 -11.06 -5.48 1.68
C ILE A 13 -10.94 -4.61 0.43
N ASP A 14 -11.20 -5.20 -0.73
CA ASP A 14 -11.22 -4.46 -2.00
C ASP A 14 -12.64 -3.98 -2.33
N THR A 15 -12.78 -3.20 -3.40
CA THR A 15 -14.08 -2.63 -3.81
C THR A 15 -15.11 -3.72 -4.11
N ALA A 16 -14.72 -4.79 -4.82
CA ALA A 16 -15.63 -5.89 -5.15
C ALA A 16 -16.09 -6.66 -3.89
N GLY A 17 -15.21 -6.77 -2.90
CA GLY A 17 -15.50 -7.36 -1.60
C GLY A 17 -16.48 -6.49 -0.80
N ALA A 18 -16.24 -5.18 -0.75
CA ALA A 18 -17.16 -4.24 -0.12
C ALA A 18 -18.55 -4.26 -0.78
N ASP A 19 -18.60 -4.31 -2.12
CA ASP A 19 -19.84 -4.40 -2.90
C ASP A 19 -20.61 -5.68 -2.56
N ALA A 20 -19.90 -6.82 -2.46
CA ALA A 20 -20.52 -8.10 -2.11
C ALA A 20 -21.13 -8.07 -0.70
N ILE A 21 -20.44 -7.46 0.27
CA ILE A 21 -20.92 -7.31 1.64
C ILE A 21 -22.18 -6.44 1.69
N VAL A 22 -22.14 -5.27 1.05
CA VAL A 22 -23.30 -4.36 1.04
C VAL A 22 -24.49 -5.00 0.35
N ARG A 23 -24.29 -5.62 -0.83
CA ARG A 23 -25.37 -6.28 -1.57
C ARG A 23 -26.04 -7.38 -0.75
N ALA A 24 -25.26 -8.26 -0.13
CA ALA A 24 -25.81 -9.34 0.70
C ALA A 24 -26.58 -8.80 1.92
N ALA A 25 -26.09 -7.71 2.52
CA ALA A 25 -26.78 -7.05 3.62
C ALA A 25 -28.12 -6.43 3.19
N GLU A 26 -28.14 -5.75 2.03
CA GLU A 26 -29.34 -5.14 1.46
C GLU A 26 -30.38 -6.18 1.05
N GLU A 27 -29.96 -7.28 0.42
CA GLU A 27 -30.83 -8.41 0.05
C GLU A 27 -31.49 -9.01 1.30
N PHE A 28 -30.68 -9.35 2.31
CA PHE A 28 -31.19 -9.91 3.57
C PHE A 28 -32.13 -8.93 4.30
N ALA A 29 -31.77 -7.65 4.37
CA ALA A 29 -32.62 -6.63 4.99
C ALA A 29 -33.94 -6.47 4.23
N SER A 30 -33.92 -6.49 2.90
CA SER A 30 -35.11 -6.36 2.05
C SER A 30 -36.04 -7.57 2.20
N GLU A 31 -35.50 -8.79 2.25
CA GLU A 31 -36.27 -10.01 2.54
C GLU A 31 -37.00 -9.95 3.89
N LYS A 32 -36.39 -9.29 4.88
CA LYS A 32 -36.97 -9.10 6.22
C LYS A 32 -37.87 -7.87 6.33
N GLY A 33 -37.88 -7.00 5.32
CA GLY A 33 -38.60 -5.72 5.35
C GLY A 33 -37.94 -4.66 6.25
N TYR A 34 -36.64 -4.79 6.55
CA TYR A 34 -35.89 -3.86 7.39
C TYR A 34 -35.47 -2.59 6.63
N ARG A 35 -35.58 -1.43 7.28
CA ARG A 35 -35.26 -0.11 6.72
C ARG A 35 -33.95 0.41 7.30
N VAL A 36 -32.84 -0.10 6.77
CA VAL A 36 -31.51 0.06 7.35
C VAL A 36 -30.52 0.74 6.40
N VAL A 37 -29.51 1.34 7.01
CA VAL A 37 -28.28 1.80 6.36
C VAL A 37 -27.17 0.82 6.71
N ILE A 38 -26.42 0.41 5.70
CA ILE A 38 -25.30 -0.53 5.80
C ILE A 38 -24.03 0.24 5.47
N ALA A 39 -23.01 0.14 6.31
CA ALA A 39 -21.70 0.74 6.09
C ALA A 39 -20.63 -0.34 6.10
N VAL A 40 -19.73 -0.32 5.11
CA VAL A 40 -18.49 -1.10 5.10
C VAL A 40 -17.32 -0.15 5.22
N VAL A 41 -16.45 -0.41 6.19
CA VAL A 41 -15.24 0.37 6.47
C VAL A 41 -13.99 -0.48 6.28
N ASP A 42 -12.86 0.18 6.03
CA ASP A 42 -11.55 -0.46 6.07
C ASP A 42 -11.11 -0.81 7.52
N ALA A 43 -9.95 -1.44 7.66
CA ALA A 43 -9.40 -1.80 8.97
C ALA A 43 -9.04 -0.59 9.86
N SER A 44 -8.88 0.60 9.28
CA SER A 44 -8.66 1.86 10.00
C SER A 44 -9.99 2.53 10.40
N GLY A 45 -11.12 1.98 9.95
CA GLY A 45 -12.46 2.47 10.25
C GLY A 45 -12.93 3.59 9.33
N GLU A 46 -12.27 3.78 8.18
CA GLU A 46 -12.69 4.74 7.16
C GLU A 46 -13.71 4.12 6.20
N LEU A 47 -14.72 4.90 5.81
CA LEU A 47 -15.85 4.42 5.00
C LEU A 47 -15.41 4.07 3.58
N LEU A 48 -15.68 2.83 3.16
CA LEU A 48 -15.48 2.36 1.80
C LEU A 48 -16.80 2.38 1.02
N GLN A 49 -17.88 1.91 1.64
CA GLN A 49 -19.17 1.80 0.97
C GLN A 49 -20.35 1.99 1.91
N LEU A 50 -21.41 2.61 1.39
CA LEU A 50 -22.66 2.83 2.10
C LEU A 50 -23.84 2.34 1.24
N GLY A 51 -24.61 1.38 1.76
CA GLY A 51 -25.87 0.92 1.19
C GLY A 51 -27.06 1.39 2.00
N ARG A 52 -28.24 1.48 1.39
CA ARG A 52 -29.48 1.90 2.05
C ARG A 52 -30.68 1.19 1.45
N THR A 53 -31.47 0.54 2.28
CA THR A 53 -32.77 0.02 1.84
C THR A 53 -33.80 1.14 1.71
N GLU A 54 -34.90 0.88 1.01
CA GLU A 54 -35.96 1.86 0.78
C GLU A 54 -36.53 2.36 2.11
N ASN A 55 -36.77 3.67 2.23
CA ASN A 55 -37.30 4.33 3.43
C ASN A 55 -36.41 4.22 4.69
N ALA A 56 -35.13 3.83 4.55
CA ALA A 56 -34.16 3.88 5.64
C ALA A 56 -34.02 5.31 6.20
N GLN A 57 -34.00 5.43 7.53
CA GLN A 57 -33.90 6.74 8.19
C GLN A 57 -32.53 7.41 7.96
N VAL A 58 -32.52 8.70 7.59
CA VAL A 58 -31.29 9.44 7.27
C VAL A 58 -30.28 9.45 8.42
N ALA A 59 -30.77 9.55 9.65
CA ALA A 59 -29.94 9.59 10.87
C ALA A 59 -29.06 8.33 11.03
N SER A 60 -29.48 7.19 10.47
CA SER A 60 -28.74 5.93 10.57
C SER A 60 -27.44 5.88 9.79
N SER A 61 -27.20 6.83 8.90
CA SER A 61 -25.97 6.84 8.08
C SER A 61 -24.71 6.95 8.92
N ARG A 62 -24.66 7.91 9.83
CA ARG A 62 -23.49 8.07 10.72
C ARG A 62 -23.41 6.96 11.75
N VAL A 63 -24.57 6.46 12.22
CA VAL A 63 -24.63 5.39 13.20
C VAL A 63 -24.09 4.07 12.62
N ALA A 64 -24.46 3.72 11.39
CA ALA A 64 -23.93 2.54 10.69
C ALA A 64 -22.41 2.62 10.54
N VAL A 65 -21.89 3.77 10.10
CA VAL A 65 -20.44 4.02 9.98
C VAL A 65 -19.76 3.89 11.34
N ASP A 66 -20.31 4.51 12.38
CA ASP A 66 -19.75 4.48 13.73
C ASP A 66 -19.73 3.05 14.32
N LYS A 67 -20.78 2.26 14.08
CA LYS A 67 -20.85 0.85 14.48
C LYS A 67 -19.78 0.01 13.74
N ALA A 68 -19.67 0.18 12.42
CA ALA A 68 -18.66 -0.49 11.61
C ALA A 68 -17.24 -0.12 12.08
N ARG A 69 -16.97 1.19 12.23
CA ARG A 69 -15.70 1.73 12.73
C ARG A 69 -15.33 1.18 14.09
N THR A 70 -16.29 1.11 15.01
CA THR A 70 -16.09 0.51 16.33
C THR A 70 -15.62 -0.92 16.20
N ALA A 71 -16.24 -1.71 15.34
CA ALA A 71 -15.86 -3.10 15.14
C ALA A 71 -14.49 -3.27 14.47
N ALA A 72 -14.13 -2.40 13.53
CA ALA A 72 -12.83 -2.39 12.87
C ALA A 72 -11.70 -2.09 13.86
N ILE A 73 -11.75 -0.93 14.54
CA ILE A 73 -10.62 -0.43 15.34
C ILE A 73 -10.47 -1.17 16.68
N PHE A 74 -11.55 -1.73 17.23
CA PHE A 74 -11.49 -2.58 18.44
C PHE A 74 -11.40 -4.07 18.14
N VAL A 75 -11.40 -4.45 16.85
CA VAL A 75 -11.18 -5.82 16.35
C VAL A 75 -12.17 -6.83 16.93
N ARG A 76 -13.40 -6.38 17.24
CA ARG A 76 -14.45 -7.18 17.89
C ARG A 76 -15.85 -6.63 17.59
N PRO A 77 -16.93 -7.42 17.67
CA PRO A 77 -18.29 -6.92 17.55
C PRO A 77 -18.59 -5.71 18.45
N SER A 78 -19.30 -4.72 17.93
CA SER A 78 -19.64 -3.51 18.69
C SER A 78 -20.59 -3.80 19.86
N ARG A 79 -21.36 -4.91 19.78
CA ARG A 79 -22.20 -5.42 20.87
C ARG A 79 -21.45 -5.64 22.16
N GLU A 80 -20.21 -6.12 22.11
CA GLU A 80 -19.41 -6.36 23.30
C GLU A 80 -19.13 -5.07 24.09
N ILE A 81 -19.05 -3.93 23.40
CA ILE A 81 -18.86 -2.63 24.05
C ILE A 81 -20.17 -2.11 24.63
N GLU A 82 -21.30 -2.30 23.93
CA GLU A 82 -22.62 -1.97 24.47
C GLU A 82 -22.94 -2.79 25.73
N GLN A 83 -22.66 -4.10 25.70
CA GLN A 83 -22.85 -4.98 26.86
C GLN A 83 -22.06 -4.51 28.08
N GLN A 84 -20.80 -4.10 27.90
CA GLN A 84 -20.02 -3.53 29.00
C GLN A 84 -20.70 -2.31 29.64
N VAL A 85 -21.28 -1.42 28.83
CA VAL A 85 -22.00 -0.25 29.35
C VAL A 85 -23.25 -0.68 30.12
N SER A 86 -24.03 -1.59 29.55
CA SER A 86 -25.26 -2.13 30.15
C SER A 86 -25.00 -2.90 31.44
N ASP A 87 -23.84 -3.56 31.55
CA ASP A 87 -23.39 -4.28 32.75
C ASP A 87 -22.77 -3.36 33.83
N GLY A 88 -22.83 -2.04 33.61
CA GLY A 88 -22.41 -1.02 34.58
C GLY A 88 -20.96 -0.52 34.41
N ARG A 89 -20.20 -1.00 33.42
CA ARG A 89 -18.87 -0.47 33.08
C ARG A 89 -18.99 0.80 32.23
N LEU A 90 -19.54 1.86 32.82
CA LEU A 90 -19.75 3.16 32.15
C LEU A 90 -18.47 3.76 31.52
N GLY A 91 -17.29 3.38 32.02
CA GLY A 91 -16.00 3.76 31.42
C GLY A 91 -15.83 3.33 29.96
N ALA A 92 -16.60 2.34 29.48
CA ALA A 92 -16.61 1.96 28.06
C ALA A 92 -17.10 3.09 27.13
N LEU A 93 -17.90 4.04 27.63
CA LEU A 93 -18.31 5.24 26.89
C LEU A 93 -17.17 6.23 26.64
N ALA A 94 -16.08 6.14 27.41
CA ALA A 94 -14.90 7.00 27.27
C ALA A 94 -13.84 6.42 26.31
N LEU A 95 -14.11 5.27 25.67
CA LEU A 95 -13.24 4.69 24.66
C LEU A 95 -13.24 5.58 23.42
N HIS A 96 -12.09 6.17 23.12
CA HIS A 96 -11.94 7.10 22.01
C HIS A 96 -12.24 6.40 20.69
N GLY A 97 -13.19 6.95 19.94
CA GLY A 97 -13.57 6.44 18.62
C GLY A 97 -14.53 5.24 18.62
N ALA A 98 -14.90 4.69 19.78
CA ALA A 98 -15.96 3.69 19.89
C ALA A 98 -17.33 4.36 20.03
N ARG A 99 -18.35 3.72 19.44
CA ARG A 99 -19.76 3.89 19.81
C ARG A 99 -20.26 2.58 20.39
N ALA A 100 -20.71 2.62 21.63
CA ALA A 100 -21.30 1.50 22.35
C ALA A 100 -22.72 1.22 21.84
N LEU A 101 -22.83 0.86 20.57
CA LEU A 101 -24.08 0.52 19.88
C LEU A 101 -23.87 -0.76 19.07
N THR A 102 -24.74 -1.73 19.25
CA THR A 102 -24.74 -3.05 18.62
C THR A 102 -25.06 -2.94 17.13
N GLY A 103 -24.41 -3.78 16.32
CA GLY A 103 -24.64 -3.86 14.87
C GLY A 103 -23.38 -3.75 14.02
N GLY A 104 -22.20 -3.55 14.61
CA GLY A 104 -20.91 -3.60 13.93
C GLY A 104 -20.24 -4.97 14.06
N ILE A 105 -19.79 -5.55 12.96
CA ILE A 105 -19.13 -6.87 12.88
C ILE A 105 -17.81 -6.75 12.10
N PRO A 106 -16.67 -7.23 12.65
CA PRO A 106 -15.40 -7.25 11.91
C PRO A 106 -15.46 -8.22 10.72
N LEU A 107 -14.89 -7.82 9.59
CA LEU A 107 -14.66 -8.67 8.42
C LEU A 107 -13.26 -9.27 8.52
N LYS A 108 -13.18 -10.60 8.57
CA LYS A 108 -11.94 -11.34 8.87
C LYS A 108 -11.54 -12.27 7.72
N VAL A 109 -10.24 -12.35 7.45
CA VAL A 109 -9.63 -13.37 6.61
C VAL A 109 -8.58 -14.14 7.43
N GLY A 110 -8.97 -15.33 7.90
CA GLY A 110 -8.25 -16.00 8.98
C GLY A 110 -8.36 -15.17 10.27
N ASP A 111 -7.23 -14.86 10.89
CA ASP A 111 -7.17 -14.04 12.11
C ASP A 111 -7.06 -12.53 11.83
N GLU A 112 -6.90 -12.12 10.57
CA GLU A 112 -6.69 -10.72 10.19
C GLU A 112 -8.02 -10.00 9.95
N VAL A 113 -8.26 -8.88 10.64
CA VAL A 113 -9.38 -7.97 10.34
C VAL A 113 -8.99 -7.08 9.17
N VAL A 114 -9.70 -7.23 8.06
CA VAL A 114 -9.45 -6.48 6.81
C VAL A 114 -10.42 -5.30 6.62
N GLY A 115 -11.47 -5.23 7.46
CA GLY A 115 -12.49 -4.19 7.47
C GLY A 115 -13.59 -4.51 8.48
N ALA A 116 -14.71 -3.80 8.42
CA ALA A 116 -15.90 -4.13 9.21
C ALA A 116 -17.18 -3.70 8.48
N VAL A 117 -18.29 -4.36 8.82
CA VAL A 117 -19.64 -3.97 8.39
C VAL A 117 -20.44 -3.48 9.59
N GLY A 118 -21.27 -2.46 9.40
CA GLY A 118 -22.16 -1.92 10.42
C GLY A 118 -23.53 -1.60 9.85
N THR A 119 -24.58 -1.97 10.56
CA THR A 119 -25.97 -1.74 10.15
C THR A 119 -26.69 -0.88 11.18
N SER A 120 -27.52 0.05 10.71
CA SER A 120 -28.36 0.90 11.55
C SER A 120 -29.70 1.18 10.90
N GLY A 121 -30.79 1.05 11.64
CA GLY A 121 -32.10 1.47 11.17
C GLY A 121 -33.25 0.87 11.97
N GLU A 122 -33.04 -0.30 12.55
CA GLU A 122 -34.03 -1.06 13.28
C GLU A 122 -33.54 -1.34 14.73
N THR A 123 -34.04 -2.39 15.39
CA THR A 123 -33.59 -2.73 16.74
C THR A 123 -32.13 -3.21 16.73
N PRO A 124 -31.41 -3.13 17.87
CA PRO A 124 -30.03 -3.64 17.98
C PRO A 124 -29.82 -5.05 17.44
N ASP A 125 -30.74 -5.98 17.75
CA ASP A 125 -30.64 -7.37 17.31
C ASP A 125 -30.90 -7.52 15.81
N GLU A 126 -31.83 -6.74 15.24
CA GLU A 126 -32.10 -6.76 13.80
C GLU A 126 -30.93 -6.17 13.01
N ASP A 127 -30.40 -5.02 13.45
CA ASP A 127 -29.20 -4.41 12.88
C ASP A 127 -28.01 -5.38 12.89
N GLU A 128 -27.76 -6.05 14.03
CA GLU A 128 -26.68 -7.03 14.08
C GLU A 128 -26.95 -8.26 13.22
N SER A 129 -28.20 -8.72 13.12
CA SER A 129 -28.53 -9.87 12.27
C SER A 129 -28.16 -9.63 10.80
N VAL A 130 -28.37 -8.41 10.30
CA VAL A 130 -27.99 -8.00 8.94
C VAL A 130 -26.46 -8.02 8.80
N SER A 131 -25.73 -7.40 9.73
CA SER A 131 -24.27 -7.37 9.71
C SER A 131 -23.64 -8.76 9.84
N LEU A 132 -24.21 -9.64 10.66
CA LEU A 132 -23.77 -11.03 10.81
C LEU A 132 -24.02 -11.85 9.55
N HIS A 133 -25.16 -11.63 8.87
CA HIS A 133 -25.44 -12.26 7.59
C HIS A 133 -24.40 -11.84 6.55
N ALA A 134 -24.20 -10.53 6.40
CA ALA A 134 -23.26 -9.96 5.45
C ALA A 134 -21.81 -10.41 5.71
N ALA A 135 -21.35 -10.41 6.96
CA ALA A 135 -19.98 -10.81 7.32
C ALA A 135 -19.65 -12.29 7.05
N ARG A 136 -20.65 -13.14 6.75
CA ARG A 136 -20.45 -14.57 6.46
C ARG A 136 -20.35 -14.88 4.97
N VAL A 137 -20.68 -13.94 4.09
CA VAL A 137 -20.60 -14.18 2.65
C VAL A 137 -19.15 -14.18 2.19
N ALA A 138 -18.88 -14.83 1.06
CA ALA A 138 -17.57 -14.75 0.45
C ALA A 138 -17.35 -13.33 -0.11
N PHE A 139 -16.18 -12.74 0.17
CA PHE A 139 -15.76 -11.45 -0.34
C PHE A 139 -14.30 -11.50 -0.79
N SER A 140 -13.95 -10.65 -1.75
CA SER A 140 -12.59 -10.52 -2.25
C SER A 140 -11.75 -9.55 -1.39
N THR A 141 -10.43 -9.72 -1.50
CA THR A 141 -9.44 -8.87 -0.82
C THR A 141 -8.28 -8.57 -1.76
N ALA A 142 -7.62 -7.45 -1.53
CA ALA A 142 -6.35 -7.11 -2.18
C ALA A 142 -5.19 -7.14 -1.16
N GLU A 143 -3.99 -7.34 -1.68
CA GLU A 143 -2.75 -7.22 -0.91
C GLU A 143 -2.06 -5.89 -1.23
N VAL A 144 -1.66 -5.17 -0.18
CA VAL A 144 -0.98 -3.88 -0.30
C VAL A 144 0.26 -3.81 0.59
N PRO A 145 1.30 -3.05 0.20
CA PRO A 145 2.42 -2.78 1.08
C PRO A 145 1.96 -1.94 2.28
N ALA A 146 2.50 -2.24 3.46
CA ALA A 146 2.20 -1.57 4.70
C ALA A 146 3.48 -1.26 5.49
N LEU A 147 3.48 -0.08 6.12
CA LEU A 147 4.56 0.38 6.98
C LEU A 147 4.77 -0.61 8.14
N THR A 148 6.02 -0.97 8.35
CA THR A 148 6.45 -1.76 9.53
C THR A 148 6.89 -0.82 10.65
N GLN A 149 6.87 -1.33 11.87
CA GLN A 149 7.35 -0.57 13.03
C GLN A 149 8.85 -0.26 12.90
N GLU A 150 9.60 -1.19 12.31
CA GLU A 150 11.04 -1.06 12.06
C GLU A 150 11.34 0.06 11.04
N LEU A 151 10.58 0.13 9.96
CA LEU A 151 10.74 1.21 8.96
C LEU A 151 10.28 2.57 9.50
N ALA A 152 9.18 2.60 10.25
CA ALA A 152 8.71 3.80 10.93
C ALA A 152 9.77 4.35 11.90
N ARG A 153 10.39 3.45 12.68
CA ARG A 153 11.49 3.76 13.58
C ARG A 153 12.71 4.28 12.83
N ALA A 154 13.14 3.60 11.78
CA ALA A 154 14.29 3.99 10.97
C ALA A 154 14.12 5.41 10.42
N ALA A 155 12.92 5.75 9.93
CA ALA A 155 12.61 7.09 9.42
C ALA A 155 12.74 8.17 10.49
N ALA A 156 12.08 7.98 11.64
CA ALA A 156 12.06 8.97 12.71
C ALA A 156 13.41 9.13 13.42
N GLU A 157 14.13 8.04 13.66
CA GLU A 157 15.45 8.08 14.31
C GLU A 157 16.53 8.68 13.40
N ALA A 158 16.44 8.50 12.08
CA ALA A 158 17.35 9.16 11.14
C ALA A 158 17.20 10.69 11.19
N ALA A 159 15.97 11.19 11.19
CA ALA A 159 15.69 12.62 11.40
C ALA A 159 16.22 13.09 12.76
N GLY A 160 15.94 12.33 13.82
CA GLY A 160 16.40 12.64 15.18
C GLY A 160 17.92 12.66 15.34
N ALA A 161 18.65 11.78 14.66
CA ALA A 161 20.10 11.73 14.69
C ALA A 161 20.73 12.98 14.08
N VAL A 162 20.21 13.46 12.94
CA VAL A 162 20.67 14.72 12.32
C VAL A 162 20.28 15.92 13.17
N ALA A 163 19.08 15.94 13.72
CA ALA A 163 18.65 16.98 14.64
C ALA A 163 19.58 17.12 15.85
N ALA A 164 19.97 16.00 16.47
CA ALA A 164 20.91 15.98 17.58
C ALA A 164 22.29 16.54 17.19
N GLN A 165 22.79 16.21 16.00
CA GLN A 165 24.06 16.76 15.48
C GLN A 165 23.99 18.28 15.28
N ARG A 166 22.82 18.81 14.92
CA ARG A 166 22.55 20.24 14.74
C ARG A 166 22.24 20.98 16.05
N GLY A 167 22.14 20.27 17.16
CA GLY A 167 21.81 20.85 18.47
C GLY A 167 20.35 21.27 18.61
N VAL A 168 19.44 20.72 17.80
CA VAL A 168 18.00 20.97 17.88
C VAL A 168 17.26 19.75 18.43
N ALA A 169 16.08 19.97 19.02
CA ALA A 169 15.32 18.92 19.73
C ALA A 169 13.86 18.78 19.22
N PRO A 170 13.63 18.55 17.92
CA PRO A 170 12.30 18.34 17.37
C PRO A 170 11.72 16.98 17.78
N VAL A 171 10.40 16.83 17.66
CA VAL A 171 9.71 15.54 17.68
C VAL A 171 9.57 15.02 16.26
N ALA A 172 9.81 13.73 16.04
CA ALA A 172 9.54 13.04 14.78
C ALA A 172 8.50 11.93 14.98
N ALA A 173 7.39 11.99 14.24
CA ALA A 173 6.26 11.06 14.34
C ALA A 173 6.05 10.35 13.00
N ALA A 174 6.03 9.01 13.01
CA ALA A 174 5.71 8.19 11.86
C ALA A 174 4.33 7.56 12.03
N VAL A 175 3.47 7.73 11.02
CA VAL A 175 2.09 7.20 10.98
C VAL A 175 1.93 6.21 9.83
N ASP A 176 0.96 5.30 9.94
CA ASP A 176 0.58 4.39 8.85
C ASP A 176 -0.22 5.10 7.74
N ALA A 177 -0.62 4.36 6.70
CA ALA A 177 -1.40 4.90 5.59
C ALA A 177 -2.79 5.41 6.01
N GLY A 178 -3.34 4.92 7.12
CA GLY A 178 -4.57 5.43 7.75
C GLY A 178 -4.35 6.69 8.59
N GLY A 179 -3.09 7.13 8.75
CA GLY A 179 -2.73 8.31 9.52
C GLY A 179 -2.66 8.08 11.02
N GLU A 180 -2.58 6.82 11.47
CA GLU A 180 -2.47 6.46 12.87
C GLU A 180 -1.01 6.23 13.28
N LEU A 181 -0.66 6.63 14.51
CA LEU A 181 0.73 6.65 14.99
C LEU A 181 1.33 5.23 15.11
N VAL A 182 2.49 5.02 14.47
CA VAL A 182 3.26 3.77 14.53
C VAL A 182 4.50 3.93 15.39
N TYR A 183 5.21 5.05 15.26
CA TYR A 183 6.42 5.33 16.03
C TYR A 183 6.56 6.83 16.33
N LEU A 184 7.05 7.17 17.52
CA LEU A 184 7.33 8.53 17.93
C LEU A 184 8.73 8.62 18.53
N TRP A 185 9.58 9.44 17.93
CA TRP A 185 10.86 9.84 18.49
C TRP A 185 10.71 11.22 19.14
N ARG A 186 10.95 11.30 20.46
CA ARG A 186 10.87 12.54 21.23
C ARG A 186 12.13 12.67 22.11
N PRO A 187 13.03 13.64 21.85
CA PRO A 187 14.18 13.91 22.70
C PRO A 187 13.77 14.65 23.98
N ASP A 188 14.59 14.59 25.02
CA ASP A 188 14.29 15.13 26.35
C ASP A 188 13.99 16.64 26.34
N ALA A 189 14.71 17.40 25.51
CA ALA A 189 14.56 18.84 25.38
C ALA A 189 13.40 19.27 24.46
N ALA A 190 12.63 18.33 23.91
CA ALA A 190 11.56 18.64 22.97
C ALA A 190 10.40 19.39 23.61
N GLN A 191 9.90 20.40 22.89
CA GLN A 191 8.64 21.06 23.18
C GLN A 191 7.48 20.04 23.15
N VAL A 192 6.70 19.96 24.24
CA VAL A 192 5.63 18.97 24.39
C VAL A 192 4.54 19.11 23.31
N ALA A 193 4.22 20.36 22.92
CA ALA A 193 3.22 20.64 21.89
C ALA A 193 3.57 20.01 20.53
N SER A 194 4.86 19.81 20.25
CA SER A 194 5.33 19.23 18.99
C SER A 194 4.93 17.76 18.80
N VAL A 195 4.52 17.05 19.85
CA VAL A 195 4.00 15.67 19.73
C VAL A 195 2.75 15.62 18.86
N GLY A 196 1.76 16.47 19.17
CA GLY A 196 0.53 16.55 18.38
C GLY A 196 0.81 17.10 16.99
N VAL A 197 1.57 18.20 16.90
CA VAL A 197 1.88 18.85 15.62
C VAL A 197 2.64 17.93 14.67
N ALA A 198 3.68 17.22 15.13
CA ALA A 198 4.41 16.25 14.30
C ALA A 198 3.48 15.13 13.81
N THR A 199 2.63 14.60 14.69
CA THR A 199 1.67 13.55 14.33
C THR A 199 0.67 14.04 13.28
N ASP A 200 0.14 15.25 13.43
CA ASP A 200 -0.82 15.82 12.47
C ASP A 200 -0.18 16.19 11.13
N LYS A 201 1.08 16.65 11.13
CA LYS A 201 1.87 16.85 9.90
C LYS A 201 2.09 15.51 9.17
N ALA A 202 2.48 14.46 9.90
CA ALA A 202 2.65 13.11 9.36
C ALA A 202 1.34 12.57 8.76
N ARG A 203 0.23 12.71 9.50
CA ARG A 203 -1.11 12.34 9.06
C ARG A 203 -1.52 13.09 7.81
N THR A 204 -1.29 14.40 7.77
CA THR A 204 -1.60 15.22 6.59
C THR A 204 -0.88 14.68 5.37
N ALA A 205 0.41 14.33 5.52
CA ALA A 205 1.20 13.79 4.43
C ALA A 205 0.75 12.39 3.97
N ALA A 206 0.40 11.51 4.90
CA ALA A 206 -0.10 10.17 4.60
C ALA A 206 -1.47 10.21 3.90
N ILE A 207 -2.44 10.90 4.49
CA ILE A 207 -3.84 10.92 4.02
C ILE A 207 -3.97 11.66 2.68
N TYR A 208 -3.32 12.82 2.56
CA TYR A 208 -3.40 13.61 1.34
C TYR A 208 -2.30 13.28 0.32
N ARG A 209 -1.44 12.31 0.64
CA ARG A 209 -0.43 11.73 -0.25
C ARG A 209 0.53 12.76 -0.84
N ARG A 210 0.84 13.82 -0.09
CA ARG A 210 1.74 14.90 -0.51
C ARG A 210 2.27 15.67 0.70
N PRO A 211 3.39 16.41 0.58
CA PRO A 211 3.96 17.15 1.71
C PRO A 211 2.96 18.09 2.37
N SER A 212 3.06 18.26 3.70
CA SER A 212 2.23 19.25 4.41
C SER A 212 2.56 20.69 4.00
N LYS A 213 3.78 20.92 3.48
CA LYS A 213 4.25 22.18 2.91
C LYS A 213 3.35 22.70 1.79
N ASP A 214 2.87 21.84 0.90
CA ASP A 214 2.00 22.22 -0.21
C ASP A 214 0.72 22.94 0.26
N PHE A 215 0.22 22.60 1.45
CA PHE A 215 -0.98 23.21 2.04
C PHE A 215 -0.68 24.56 2.69
N GLU A 216 0.47 24.68 3.36
CA GLU A 216 0.97 25.96 3.89
C GLU A 216 1.19 26.97 2.76
N GLU A 217 1.82 26.53 1.66
CA GLU A 217 2.04 27.35 0.48
C GLU A 217 0.72 27.80 -0.14
N GLN A 218 -0.27 26.92 -0.29
CA GLN A 218 -1.60 27.29 -0.78
C GLN A 218 -2.27 28.33 0.10
N ALA A 219 -2.25 28.14 1.42
CA ALA A 219 -2.85 29.08 2.36
C ALA A 219 -2.20 30.47 2.27
N THR A 220 -0.87 30.50 2.14
CA THR A 220 -0.07 31.73 2.08
C THR A 220 -0.19 32.44 0.73
N HIS A 221 -0.39 31.71 -0.37
CA HIS A 221 -0.46 32.25 -1.75
C HIS A 221 -1.90 32.45 -2.25
N GLY A 222 -2.82 32.85 -1.37
CA GLY A 222 -4.14 33.32 -1.78
C GLY A 222 -5.23 32.23 -1.87
N ARG A 223 -4.99 31.04 -1.32
CA ARG A 223 -6.03 30.00 -1.15
C ARG A 223 -6.26 29.69 0.34
N PRO A 224 -6.83 30.62 1.12
CA PRO A 224 -7.07 30.42 2.56
C PRO A 224 -8.02 29.25 2.86
N SER A 225 -8.79 28.77 1.87
CA SER A 225 -9.61 27.55 2.01
C SER A 225 -8.78 26.29 2.30
N ALA A 226 -7.46 26.29 2.06
CA ALA A 226 -6.57 25.23 2.49
C ALA A 226 -6.57 25.01 4.03
N LEU A 227 -6.87 26.04 4.82
CA LEU A 227 -7.02 25.95 6.29
C LEU A 227 -8.26 25.15 6.72
N HIS A 228 -9.25 25.01 5.84
CA HIS A 228 -10.51 24.31 6.13
C HIS A 228 -10.53 22.87 5.61
N LEU A 229 -9.43 22.40 5.05
CA LEU A 229 -9.35 21.04 4.56
C LEU A 229 -9.42 20.04 5.72
N ALA A 230 -10.26 19.02 5.58
CA ALA A 230 -10.66 18.15 6.67
C ALA A 230 -9.46 17.49 7.38
N ARG A 231 -9.17 17.92 8.62
CA ARG A 231 -8.08 17.38 9.44
C ARG A 231 -6.70 17.44 8.77
N ALA A 232 -6.48 18.39 7.85
CA ALA A 232 -5.16 18.73 7.34
C ALA A 232 -4.53 19.79 8.23
N VAL A 233 -3.22 19.71 8.47
CA VAL A 233 -2.45 20.75 9.14
C VAL A 233 -1.52 21.40 8.12
N PRO A 234 -1.78 22.66 7.72
CA PRO A 234 -0.98 23.40 6.74
C PRO A 234 0.25 24.01 7.40
N LEU A 235 1.10 23.14 7.95
CA LEU A 235 2.40 23.47 8.52
C LEU A 235 3.43 22.51 7.92
N GLN A 236 4.46 23.02 7.24
CA GLN A 236 5.51 22.22 6.62
C GLN A 236 6.29 21.36 7.63
N GLY A 237 6.86 20.24 7.20
CA GLY A 237 7.48 19.24 8.07
C GLY A 237 6.83 17.85 8.02
N GLY A 238 5.77 17.66 7.22
CA GLY A 238 5.15 16.36 6.95
C GLY A 238 5.52 15.86 5.56
N MET A 239 5.99 14.61 5.45
CA MET A 239 6.39 13.95 4.21
C MET A 239 5.76 12.54 4.08
N PRO A 240 5.22 12.16 2.91
CA PRO A 240 4.71 10.81 2.70
C PRO A 240 5.86 9.80 2.61
N ILE A 241 5.67 8.61 3.18
CA ILE A 241 6.56 7.47 3.00
C ILE A 241 5.98 6.63 1.86
N VAL A 242 6.71 6.56 0.74
CA VAL A 242 6.28 5.89 -0.49
C VAL A 242 7.15 4.65 -0.75
N VAL A 243 6.50 3.52 -1.02
CA VAL A 243 7.12 2.24 -1.40
C VAL A 243 6.41 1.74 -2.64
N ASP A 244 7.14 1.45 -3.72
CA ASP A 244 6.58 0.91 -4.96
C ASP A 244 5.36 1.71 -5.47
N GLY A 245 5.45 3.04 -5.41
CA GLY A 245 4.37 3.95 -5.79
C GLY A 245 3.20 4.06 -4.80
N HIS A 246 3.19 3.28 -3.71
CA HIS A 246 2.15 3.28 -2.68
C HIS A 246 2.57 4.11 -1.47
N VAL A 247 1.69 5.01 -1.00
CA VAL A 247 1.87 5.69 0.28
C VAL A 247 1.58 4.71 1.41
N VAL A 248 2.62 4.21 2.06
CA VAL A 248 2.51 3.24 3.16
C VAL A 248 2.37 3.93 4.52
N GLY A 249 2.63 5.24 4.57
CA GLY A 249 2.52 6.06 5.77
C GLY A 249 3.05 7.48 5.56
N GLY A 250 3.33 8.18 6.65
CA GLY A 250 3.92 9.52 6.63
C GLY A 250 4.85 9.76 7.80
N LEU A 251 5.84 10.63 7.62
CA LEU A 251 6.73 11.13 8.66
C LEU A 251 6.46 12.62 8.86
N GLY A 252 6.31 13.05 10.10
CA GLY A 252 6.15 14.44 10.48
C GLY A 252 7.20 14.87 11.50
N VAL A 253 7.80 16.04 11.31
CA VAL A 253 8.78 16.64 12.21
C VAL A 253 8.29 18.00 12.69
N SER A 254 8.44 18.26 13.99
CA SER A 254 8.05 19.54 14.58
C SER A 254 8.93 19.94 15.77
N GLY A 255 9.32 21.21 15.81
CA GLY A 255 10.03 21.81 16.94
C GLY A 255 11.53 22.03 16.70
N ALA A 256 11.97 22.02 15.44
CA ALA A 256 13.29 22.50 15.06
C ALA A 256 13.36 24.05 15.12
N SER A 257 14.50 24.63 14.73
CA SER A 257 14.70 26.09 14.80
C SER A 257 13.82 26.87 13.84
N SER A 258 13.36 26.23 12.76
CA SER A 258 12.45 26.80 11.77
C SER A 258 11.59 25.71 11.14
N ALA A 259 10.51 26.13 10.47
CA ALA A 259 9.68 25.22 9.70
C ALA A 259 10.43 24.62 8.49
N ASP A 260 11.41 25.33 7.93
CA ASP A 260 12.26 24.78 6.86
C ASP A 260 13.17 23.67 7.38
N GLU A 261 13.66 23.79 8.62
CA GLU A 261 14.45 22.76 9.27
C GLU A 261 13.57 21.54 9.63
N ASP A 262 12.33 21.75 10.08
CA ASP A 262 11.35 20.66 10.23
C ASP A 262 11.16 19.90 8.89
N GLN A 263 11.00 20.63 7.78
CA GLN A 263 10.83 20.06 6.45
C GLN A 263 12.08 19.27 6.00
N GLU A 264 13.27 19.82 6.18
CA GLU A 264 14.53 19.17 5.82
C GLU A 264 14.73 17.86 6.59
N LEU A 265 14.50 17.88 7.92
CA LEU A 265 14.61 16.69 8.77
C LEU A 265 13.58 15.62 8.39
N ALA A 266 12.36 16.01 7.99
CA ALA A 266 11.36 15.07 7.49
C ALA A 266 11.79 14.42 6.16
N VAL A 267 12.40 15.19 5.25
CA VAL A 267 12.97 14.65 4.00
C VAL A 267 14.06 13.62 4.30
N ILE A 268 15.02 13.97 5.18
CA ILE A 268 16.10 13.07 5.60
C ILE A 268 15.56 11.76 6.17
N GLY A 269 14.54 11.83 7.03
CA GLY A 269 13.91 10.64 7.60
C GLY A 269 13.24 9.75 6.55
N VAL A 270 12.53 10.33 5.58
CA VAL A 270 11.92 9.56 4.48
C VAL A 270 12.98 8.97 3.54
N GLU A 271 14.05 9.69 3.24
CA GLU A 271 15.17 9.15 2.43
C GLU A 271 15.87 7.98 3.12
N ALA A 272 16.02 8.03 4.44
CA ALA A 272 16.54 6.91 5.22
C ALA A 272 15.60 5.69 5.16
N ALA A 273 14.29 5.92 5.22
CA ALA A 273 13.28 4.87 5.04
C ALA A 273 13.39 4.23 3.65
N GLN A 274 13.45 5.03 2.60
CA GLN A 274 13.62 4.55 1.22
C GLN A 274 14.91 3.76 1.04
N SER A 275 16.01 4.23 1.63
CA SER A 275 17.29 3.52 1.63
C SER A 275 17.20 2.16 2.34
N ALA A 276 16.45 2.09 3.44
CA ALA A 276 16.22 0.85 4.16
C ALA A 276 15.36 -0.15 3.39
N VAL A 277 14.35 0.34 2.65
CA VAL A 277 13.54 -0.48 1.72
C VAL A 277 14.42 -1.05 0.61
N ARG A 278 15.22 -0.21 -0.05
CA ARG A 278 16.21 -0.62 -1.06
C ARG A 278 17.17 -1.67 -0.51
N ALA A 279 17.71 -1.45 0.69
CA ALA A 279 18.60 -2.40 1.35
C ALA A 279 17.92 -3.75 1.65
N SER A 280 16.65 -3.74 2.08
CA SER A 280 15.88 -4.98 2.28
C SER A 280 15.59 -5.72 0.98
N ASN A 281 15.57 -5.01 -0.16
CA ASN A 281 15.42 -5.57 -1.50
C ASN A 281 16.77 -5.93 -2.17
N GLY A 282 17.91 -5.83 -1.46
CA GLY A 282 19.23 -6.20 -1.98
C GLY A 282 20.05 -5.05 -2.62
N GLN A 283 19.56 -3.81 -2.63
CA GLN A 283 20.32 -2.62 -3.10
C GLN A 283 21.13 -1.99 -1.94
N ARG A 284 22.46 -2.03 -1.98
CA ARG A 284 23.31 -1.44 -0.92
C ARG A 284 23.57 0.07 -1.15
N ALA A 285 23.93 0.76 -0.05
CA ALA A 285 24.14 2.20 0.04
C ALA A 285 25.20 2.83 -0.90
N ASN A 286 26.02 2.03 -1.60
CA ASN A 286 27.00 2.51 -2.58
C ASN A 286 26.50 2.41 -4.03
N GLY A 287 25.20 2.18 -4.25
CA GLY A 287 24.62 1.97 -5.58
C GLY A 287 24.87 0.59 -6.15
N ALA A 288 25.58 -0.30 -5.43
CA ALA A 288 25.73 -1.69 -5.85
C ALA A 288 24.56 -2.52 -5.33
N ALA A 289 23.89 -3.25 -6.23
CA ALA A 289 22.94 -4.29 -5.85
C ALA A 289 23.68 -5.61 -5.61
N PHE A 290 23.35 -6.29 -4.52
CA PHE A 290 23.82 -7.64 -4.21
C PHE A 290 22.62 -8.52 -3.88
N PHE A 291 22.42 -9.55 -4.69
CA PHE A 291 21.40 -10.56 -4.49
C PHE A 291 22.05 -11.84 -4.02
N ALA A 292 21.73 -12.26 -2.79
CA ALA A 292 22.18 -13.54 -2.26
C ALA A 292 21.50 -14.70 -3.02
N ARG A 293 22.14 -15.88 -3.03
CA ARG A 293 21.68 -17.04 -3.80
C ARG A 293 20.22 -17.40 -3.50
N ASP A 294 19.85 -17.44 -2.22
CA ASP A 294 18.51 -17.75 -1.74
C ASP A 294 17.46 -16.74 -2.22
N VAL A 295 17.82 -15.44 -2.26
CA VAL A 295 16.96 -14.38 -2.81
C VAL A 295 16.75 -14.58 -4.31
N VAL A 296 17.81 -14.90 -5.05
CA VAL A 296 17.74 -15.16 -6.50
C VAL A 296 16.91 -16.42 -6.78
N GLU A 297 17.13 -17.50 -6.03
CA GLU A 297 16.37 -18.76 -6.15
C GLU A 297 14.88 -18.55 -5.83
N ALA A 298 14.56 -17.82 -4.76
CA ALA A 298 13.18 -17.45 -4.43
C ALA A 298 12.55 -16.61 -5.53
N LYS A 299 13.29 -15.66 -6.11
CA LYS A 299 12.76 -14.83 -7.20
C LYS A 299 12.48 -15.64 -8.46
N PHE A 300 13.31 -16.61 -8.81
CA PHE A 300 13.01 -17.54 -9.92
C PHE A 300 11.79 -18.43 -9.67
N ALA A 301 11.37 -18.63 -8.41
CA ALA A 301 10.15 -19.38 -8.11
C ALA A 301 8.89 -18.62 -8.59
N GLU A 302 8.91 -17.29 -8.55
CA GLU A 302 7.78 -16.43 -8.95
C GLU A 302 7.96 -15.83 -10.35
N GLY A 303 9.21 -15.52 -10.72
CA GLY A 303 9.56 -14.70 -11.87
C GLY A 303 9.58 -13.20 -11.56
N GLY A 304 10.32 -12.43 -12.35
CA GLY A 304 10.23 -10.97 -12.41
C GLY A 304 11.41 -10.21 -11.83
N LEU A 305 11.21 -8.90 -11.67
CA LEU A 305 12.25 -7.91 -11.44
C LEU A 305 13.06 -8.12 -10.14
N LEU A 306 14.38 -8.18 -10.28
CA LEU A 306 15.35 -8.11 -9.19
C LEU A 306 15.82 -6.67 -8.93
N LEU A 307 15.97 -5.87 -9.99
CA LEU A 307 16.48 -4.50 -9.90
C LEU A 307 15.85 -3.59 -10.97
N ASP A 308 15.44 -2.39 -10.57
CA ASP A 308 15.02 -1.30 -11.47
C ASP A 308 15.88 -0.07 -11.24
N GLU A 309 16.80 0.22 -12.17
CA GLU A 309 17.58 1.45 -12.18
C GLU A 309 17.34 2.22 -13.49
N PRO A 310 17.50 3.56 -13.51
CA PRO A 310 17.28 4.36 -14.72
C PRO A 310 18.10 3.91 -15.93
N ALA A 311 19.30 3.36 -15.70
CA ALA A 311 20.21 2.92 -16.77
C ALA A 311 20.05 1.45 -17.16
N PHE A 312 19.57 0.59 -16.24
CA PHE A 312 19.42 -0.82 -16.50
C PHE A 312 18.47 -1.50 -15.51
N LYS A 313 17.92 -2.64 -15.93
CA LYS A 313 17.08 -3.49 -15.11
C LYS A 313 17.67 -4.90 -15.04
N ILE A 314 17.40 -5.60 -13.95
CA ILE A 314 17.76 -7.01 -13.80
C ILE A 314 16.48 -7.79 -13.49
N ASP A 315 16.22 -8.86 -14.23
CA ASP A 315 15.06 -9.73 -14.07
C ASP A 315 15.47 -11.20 -13.93
N ALA A 316 14.81 -11.91 -13.01
CA ALA A 316 14.81 -13.36 -12.92
C ALA A 316 13.64 -13.91 -13.73
N GLY A 317 13.84 -14.08 -15.03
CA GLY A 317 12.82 -14.53 -15.97
C GLY A 317 12.41 -15.99 -15.70
N ARG A 318 11.09 -16.22 -15.66
CA ARG A 318 10.46 -17.54 -15.58
C ARG A 318 9.40 -17.65 -16.67
N ARG A 319 9.50 -18.67 -17.51
CA ARG A 319 8.48 -19.01 -18.51
C ARG A 319 8.00 -20.44 -18.30
N VAL A 320 6.71 -20.64 -18.51
CA VAL A 320 6.05 -21.96 -18.51
C VAL A 320 5.35 -22.25 -19.85
N ALA A 321 5.31 -21.25 -20.74
CA ALA A 321 4.72 -21.32 -22.06
C ALA A 321 5.42 -20.33 -23.02
N PRO A 322 5.30 -20.54 -24.36
CA PRO A 322 5.74 -19.59 -25.38
C PRO A 322 5.17 -18.19 -25.17
N GLY A 323 5.80 -17.20 -25.77
CA GLY A 323 5.42 -15.79 -25.65
C GLY A 323 5.03 -15.15 -26.98
N GLU A 324 4.41 -13.99 -26.89
CA GLU A 324 4.28 -13.06 -28.01
C GLU A 324 5.63 -12.52 -28.44
N VAL A 325 5.66 -11.90 -29.61
CA VAL A 325 6.83 -11.17 -30.10
C VAL A 325 7.05 -9.92 -29.26
N GLU A 326 8.31 -9.67 -28.92
CA GLU A 326 8.78 -8.49 -28.20
C GLU A 326 9.67 -7.65 -29.09
N TYR A 327 9.43 -6.34 -29.09
CA TYR A 327 10.28 -5.35 -29.72
C TYR A 327 10.43 -4.16 -28.78
N HIS A 328 11.68 -3.80 -28.51
CA HIS A 328 12.05 -2.67 -27.67
C HIS A 328 12.86 -1.67 -28.49
N GLN A 329 12.38 -0.44 -28.61
CA GLN A 329 13.06 0.61 -29.37
C GLN A 329 14.31 1.16 -28.64
N HIS A 330 14.26 1.19 -27.31
CA HIS A 330 15.23 1.88 -26.43
C HIS A 330 15.85 0.96 -25.38
N ALA A 331 15.79 -0.35 -25.57
CA ALA A 331 16.38 -1.30 -24.62
C ALA A 331 17.10 -2.45 -25.34
N VAL A 332 18.24 -2.85 -24.79
CA VAL A 332 19.01 -4.04 -25.17
C VAL A 332 18.79 -5.11 -24.12
N ASP A 333 18.45 -6.33 -24.55
CA ASP A 333 18.27 -7.46 -23.66
C ASP A 333 19.47 -8.39 -23.72
N VAL A 334 20.14 -8.60 -22.59
CA VAL A 334 21.24 -9.58 -22.45
C VAL A 334 20.78 -10.67 -21.49
N MET A 335 20.46 -11.84 -22.02
CA MET A 335 19.96 -12.96 -21.24
C MET A 335 20.99 -14.08 -21.11
N ARG A 336 21.07 -14.69 -19.92
CA ARG A 336 21.80 -15.93 -19.66
C ARG A 336 20.82 -16.99 -19.18
N VAL A 337 20.82 -18.15 -19.82
CA VAL A 337 19.95 -19.27 -19.41
C VAL A 337 20.45 -19.85 -18.09
N VAL A 338 19.53 -19.97 -17.15
CA VAL A 338 19.79 -20.51 -15.80
C VAL A 338 19.34 -21.96 -15.68
N ALA A 339 18.21 -22.34 -16.27
CA ALA A 339 17.73 -23.72 -16.31
C ALA A 339 16.68 -23.92 -17.41
N GLY A 340 16.58 -25.14 -17.93
CA GLY A 340 15.61 -25.51 -18.96
C GLY A 340 16.12 -25.25 -20.39
N THR A 341 15.20 -25.35 -21.35
CA THR A 341 15.48 -25.18 -22.78
C THR A 341 14.44 -24.27 -23.43
N ALA A 342 14.84 -23.49 -24.42
CA ALA A 342 13.92 -22.66 -25.20
C ALA A 342 14.35 -22.55 -26.66
N LYS A 343 13.37 -22.33 -27.54
CA LYS A 343 13.60 -21.92 -28.93
C LYS A 343 13.21 -20.45 -29.07
N VAL A 344 14.16 -19.63 -29.51
CA VAL A 344 13.97 -18.18 -29.67
C VAL A 344 14.19 -17.79 -31.12
N VAL A 345 13.25 -17.05 -31.69
CA VAL A 345 13.41 -16.43 -33.01
C VAL A 345 13.79 -14.97 -32.82
N THR A 346 14.83 -14.49 -33.51
CA THR A 346 15.25 -13.08 -33.50
C THR A 346 15.28 -12.50 -34.91
N GLY A 347 14.93 -11.23 -35.06
CA GLY A 347 14.83 -10.53 -36.33
C GLY A 347 13.52 -10.86 -37.06
N GLY A 348 13.55 -10.84 -38.39
CA GLY A 348 12.37 -11.12 -39.22
C GLY A 348 11.33 -10.00 -39.23
N GLU A 349 10.16 -10.29 -39.79
CA GLU A 349 9.05 -9.36 -39.92
C GLU A 349 7.96 -9.65 -38.89
N MET A 350 7.56 -8.64 -38.12
CA MET A 350 6.48 -8.75 -37.13
C MET A 350 5.11 -8.72 -37.82
N ARG A 351 4.27 -9.72 -37.55
CA ARG A 351 2.88 -9.76 -38.07
C ARG A 351 1.89 -9.25 -37.04
N GLU A 352 0.99 -8.39 -37.49
CA GLU A 352 -0.07 -7.78 -36.64
C GLU A 352 0.51 -7.01 -35.44
N ALA A 353 1.58 -6.26 -35.70
CA ALA A 353 2.25 -5.46 -34.70
C ALA A 353 1.34 -4.35 -34.15
N HIS A 354 1.31 -4.21 -32.82
CA HIS A 354 0.62 -3.13 -32.14
C HIS A 354 1.49 -2.60 -30.99
N GLU A 355 1.43 -1.28 -30.79
CA GLU A 355 2.18 -0.61 -29.74
C GLU A 355 1.43 -0.74 -28.40
N VAL A 356 2.13 -1.16 -27.35
CA VAL A 356 1.58 -1.31 -26.00
C VAL A 356 2.01 -0.18 -25.06
N ALA A 357 3.15 0.45 -25.36
CA ALA A 357 3.65 1.66 -24.73
C ALA A 357 4.62 2.36 -25.70
N PRO A 358 4.97 3.64 -25.48
CA PRO A 358 5.89 4.36 -26.37
C PRO A 358 7.19 3.60 -26.62
N GLY A 359 7.41 3.14 -27.86
CA GLY A 359 8.59 2.39 -28.27
C GLY A 359 8.61 0.89 -27.86
N GLU A 360 7.48 0.38 -27.34
CA GLU A 360 7.27 -1.00 -26.94
C GLU A 360 6.19 -1.63 -27.82
N VAL A 361 6.60 -2.59 -28.67
CA VAL A 361 5.71 -3.18 -29.68
C VAL A 361 5.58 -4.68 -29.44
N ARG A 362 4.34 -5.17 -29.54
CA ARG A 362 4.00 -6.59 -29.47
C ARG A 362 3.46 -7.05 -30.83
N ALA A 363 3.62 -8.33 -31.13
CA ALA A 363 3.04 -8.97 -32.31
C ALA A 363 2.71 -10.43 -32.03
N GLU A 364 1.82 -11.02 -32.82
CA GLU A 364 1.42 -12.43 -32.66
C GLU A 364 2.59 -13.37 -32.98
N ARG A 365 3.31 -13.10 -34.08
CA ARG A 365 4.42 -13.94 -34.55
C ARG A 365 5.45 -13.18 -35.39
N ILE A 366 6.66 -13.75 -35.44
CA ILE A 366 7.69 -13.37 -36.40
C ILE A 366 7.59 -14.27 -37.63
N GLU A 367 7.61 -13.67 -38.82
CA GLU A 367 7.85 -14.39 -40.08
C GLU A 367 9.30 -14.15 -40.56
N GLY A 368 9.99 -15.24 -40.85
CA GLY A 368 11.44 -15.21 -41.11
C GLY A 368 12.25 -15.06 -39.83
N GLY A 369 13.47 -14.54 -39.95
CA GLY A 369 14.40 -14.39 -38.81
C GLY A 369 15.33 -15.58 -38.62
N THR A 370 16.04 -15.57 -37.49
CA THR A 370 17.02 -16.59 -37.12
C THR A 370 16.55 -17.30 -35.86
N THR A 371 16.51 -18.63 -35.91
CA THR A 371 16.16 -19.49 -34.77
C THR A 371 17.40 -19.85 -33.97
N HIS A 372 17.29 -19.74 -32.65
CA HIS A 372 18.31 -20.14 -31.68
C HIS A 372 17.72 -21.16 -30.72
N ASP A 373 18.44 -22.26 -30.52
CA ASP A 373 18.13 -23.28 -29.52
C ASP A 373 18.96 -23.01 -28.26
N LEU A 374 18.30 -22.53 -27.20
CA LEU A 374 18.92 -22.10 -25.97
C LEU A 374 18.88 -23.22 -24.92
N HIS A 375 20.03 -23.45 -24.28
CA HIS A 375 20.25 -24.42 -23.21
C HIS A 375 20.90 -23.76 -22.00
N GLU A 376 20.91 -24.45 -20.86
CA GLU A 376 21.53 -23.97 -19.62
C GLU A 376 22.97 -23.47 -19.85
N GLY A 377 23.24 -22.24 -19.39
CA GLY A 377 24.54 -21.59 -19.54
C GLY A 377 24.70 -20.73 -20.80
N ASP A 378 23.83 -20.88 -21.80
CA ASP A 378 23.87 -20.08 -23.02
C ASP A 378 23.57 -18.59 -22.74
N VAL A 379 24.10 -17.72 -23.60
CA VAL A 379 23.88 -16.27 -23.56
C VAL A 379 23.33 -15.81 -24.90
N LEU A 380 22.24 -15.04 -24.85
CA LEU A 380 21.67 -14.38 -26.03
C LEU A 380 21.61 -12.87 -25.76
N ALA A 381 22.18 -12.07 -26.66
CA ALA A 381 22.11 -10.62 -26.61
C ALA A 381 21.26 -10.13 -27.78
N ILE A 382 20.24 -9.34 -27.48
CA ILE A 382 19.25 -8.84 -28.44
C ILE A 382 19.35 -7.31 -28.44
N PRO A 383 19.93 -6.71 -29.49
CA PRO A 383 20.01 -5.26 -29.62
C PRO A 383 18.62 -4.61 -29.67
N ASN A 384 18.55 -3.34 -29.30
CA ASN A 384 17.35 -2.56 -29.48
C ASN A 384 16.95 -2.52 -30.97
N GLY A 385 15.65 -2.53 -31.24
CA GLY A 385 15.14 -2.59 -32.61
C GLY A 385 15.13 -3.99 -33.24
N VAL A 386 15.47 -5.05 -32.51
CA VAL A 386 15.41 -6.43 -33.01
C VAL A 386 14.19 -7.15 -32.41
N PRO A 387 13.18 -7.51 -33.24
CA PRO A 387 12.07 -8.34 -32.79
C PRO A 387 12.57 -9.68 -32.29
N HIS A 388 11.97 -10.20 -31.22
CA HIS A 388 12.30 -11.53 -30.72
C HIS A 388 11.11 -12.24 -30.09
N GLN A 389 11.06 -13.56 -30.21
CA GLN A 389 9.94 -14.38 -29.73
C GLN A 389 10.42 -15.71 -29.18
N PHE A 390 9.94 -16.08 -28.00
CA PHE A 390 10.06 -17.44 -27.47
C PHE A 390 8.97 -18.31 -28.08
N THR A 391 9.32 -19.19 -29.02
CA THR A 391 8.36 -20.05 -29.73
C THR A 391 8.15 -21.41 -29.05
N GLU A 392 9.16 -21.88 -28.32
CA GLU A 392 9.10 -23.10 -27.50
C GLU A 392 9.85 -22.88 -26.19
N VAL A 393 9.34 -23.40 -25.07
CA VAL A 393 10.01 -23.35 -23.76
C VAL A 393 9.72 -24.62 -22.97
N SER A 394 10.67 -25.05 -22.13
CA SER A 394 10.42 -26.03 -21.08
C SER A 394 9.61 -25.42 -19.93
N ASP A 395 8.97 -26.27 -19.11
CA ASP A 395 8.31 -25.84 -17.88
C ASP A 395 9.07 -26.36 -16.64
N PRO A 396 9.76 -25.48 -15.87
CA PRO A 396 10.02 -24.07 -16.16
C PRO A 396 11.22 -23.88 -17.10
N PHE A 397 11.25 -22.74 -17.80
CA PHE A 397 12.43 -22.17 -18.43
C PHE A 397 12.84 -20.92 -17.64
N LEU A 398 14.06 -20.93 -17.10
CA LEU A 398 14.59 -19.89 -16.23
C LEU A 398 15.77 -19.18 -16.90
N TYR A 399 15.74 -17.86 -16.95
CA TYR A 399 16.80 -17.06 -17.54
C TYR A 399 17.00 -15.76 -16.76
N PHE A 400 18.26 -15.36 -16.58
CA PHE A 400 18.64 -14.09 -15.97
C PHE A 400 18.81 -13.08 -17.09
N VAL A 401 18.06 -11.97 -17.09
CA VAL A 401 18.17 -10.94 -18.13
C VAL A 401 18.53 -9.58 -17.54
N VAL A 402 19.49 -8.92 -18.18
CA VAL A 402 19.81 -7.52 -17.94
C VAL A 402 19.26 -6.72 -19.11
N LYS A 403 18.33 -5.81 -18.82
CA LYS A 403 17.78 -4.87 -19.81
C LYS A 403 18.51 -3.55 -19.69
N VAL A 404 19.28 -3.15 -20.70
CA VAL A 404 20.10 -1.93 -20.67
C VAL A 404 19.38 -0.84 -21.47
N ALA A 405 19.17 0.33 -20.88
CA ALA A 405 18.59 1.47 -21.59
C ALA A 405 19.58 1.98 -22.66
N ALA A 406 19.08 2.21 -23.88
CA ALA A 406 19.85 2.59 -25.06
C ALA A 406 19.54 4.02 -25.53
#